data_AF-A0A353XY79-F1
#
_entry.id   AF-A0A353XY79-F1
#
_cell.length_a   1.000
_cell.length_b   1.000
_cell.length_c   1.000
_cell.angle_alpha   90.00
_cell.angle_beta   90.00
_cell.angle_gamma   90.00
#
_symmetry.space_group_name_H-M   'P 1'
#
loop_
_entity.id
_entity.type
_entity.pdbx_description
1 polymer ?
#
loop_
_entity_poly.entity_id
_entity_poly.type
_entity_poly.pdbx_seq_one_letter_code
_entity_poly.pdbx_strand_id
1 'polypeptide(L)' 'MPSVRVKENEPFDIALRRFKRTCEKAGVLADVRRREFYEKPT' A
#
# COMPACT_ATOMS: atom_id res chain seq x y z
N MET A 1 3.05 7.04 -0.62
CA MET A 1 2.30 6.02 0.15
C MET A 1 0.83 6.11 -0.20
N PRO A 2 0.11 4.99 -0.33
CA PRO A 2 -1.32 4.98 -0.62
C PRO A 2 -2.11 5.54 0.57
N SER A 3 -2.95 6.55 0.32
CA SER A 3 -3.83 7.14 1.32
C SER A 3 -5.29 6.91 0.92
N VAL A 4 -6.06 6.20 1.75
CA VAL A 4 -7.51 6.04 1.56
C VAL A 4 -8.22 6.81 2.67
N ARG A 5 -8.98 7.85 2.29
CA ARG A 5 -9.86 8.56 3.22
C ARG A 5 -11.20 7.83 3.29
N VAL A 6 -11.58 7.41 4.49
CA VAL A 6 -12.89 6.81 4.74
C VAL A 6 -13.95 7.91 4.63
N LYS A 7 -14.97 7.69 3.81
CA LYS A 7 -16.14 8.59 3.72
C LYS A 7 -17.18 8.13 4.75
N GLU A 8 -17.92 9.06 5.36
CA GLU A 8 -18.87 8.79 6.45
C GLU A 8 -20.02 7.81 6.08
N ASN A 9 -20.29 7.61 4.78
CA ASN A 9 -21.31 6.69 4.27
C ASN A 9 -20.77 5.33 3.77
N GLU A 10 -19.49 5.00 4.00
CA GLU A 10 -18.94 3.69 3.62
C GLU A 10 -18.74 2.77 4.84
N PRO A 11 -19.18 1.50 4.76
CA PRO A 11 -18.81 0.48 5.73
C PRO A 11 -17.29 0.34 5.82
N PHE A 12 -16.77 0.27 7.04
CA PHE A 12 -15.32 0.18 7.31
C PHE A 12 -14.63 -0.96 6.54
N ASP A 13 -15.28 -2.12 6.41
CA ASP A 13 -14.77 -3.26 5.64
C ASP A 13 -14.50 -2.94 4.17
N ILE A 14 -15.32 -2.09 3.55
CA ILE A 14 -15.15 -1.69 2.15
C ILE A 14 -13.94 -0.76 2.01
N ALA A 15 -13.77 0.16 2.96
CA ALA A 15 -12.62 1.04 3.00
C ALA A 15 -11.31 0.26 3.22
N LEU A 16 -11.31 -0.72 4.13
CA LEU A 16 -10.17 -1.61 4.37
C LEU A 16 -9.81 -2.41 3.11
N ARG A 17 -10.81 -2.94 2.41
CA ARG A 17 -10.59 -3.70 1.17
C ARG A 17 -9.99 -2.83 0.06
N ARG A 18 -10.41 -1.56 -0.07
CA ARG A 18 -9.79 -0.60 -1.01
C ARG A 18 -8.37 -0.25 -0.59
N PHE A 19 -8.12 -0.05 0.69
CA PHE A 19 -6.78 0.23 1.21
C PHE A 19 -5.82 -0.91 0.87
N LYS A 20 -6.22 -2.16 1.12
CA LYS A 20 -5.44 -3.35 0.77
C LYS A 20 -5.11 -3.40 -0.73
N ARG A 21 -6.10 -3.21 -1.61
CA ARG A 21 -5.86 -3.15 -3.07
C ARG A 21 -4.92 -2.02 -3.49
N THR A 22 -5.02 -0.86 -2.83
CA THR A 22 -4.17 0.29 -3.16
C THR A 22 -2.73 0.06 -2.72
N CYS A 23 -2.52 -0.58 -1.56
CA CYS A 23 -1.20 -1.02 -1.09
C CYS A 23 -0.56 -2.08 -1.99
N GLU A 24 -1.34 -3.06 -2.44
CA GLU A 24 -0.89 -4.09 -3.39
C GLU A 24 -0.53 -3.47 -4.75
N LYS A 25 -1.39 -2.60 -5.30
CA LYS A 25 -1.15 -1.93 -6.58
C LYS A 25 0.05 -0.99 -6.54
N ALA A 26 0.29 -0.32 -5.42
CA ALA A 26 1.43 0.56 -5.24
C ALA A 26 2.76 -0.22 -5.09
N GLY A 27 2.74 -1.56 -5.04
CA GLY A 27 3.96 -2.36 -4.97
C GLY A 27 4.74 -2.15 -3.67
N VAL A 28 4.11 -1.61 -2.61
CA VAL A 28 4.79 -1.21 -1.36
C VAL A 28 5.55 -2.40 -0.75
N LEU A 29 4.97 -3.60 -0.80
CA LEU A 29 5.62 -4.82 -0.31
C LEU A 29 6.86 -5.21 -1.14
N ALA A 30 6.82 -5.00 -2.45
CA ALA A 30 7.96 -5.26 -3.33
C ALA A 30 9.07 -4.21 -3.16
N ASP A 31 8.69 -2.95 -2.92
CA ASP A 31 9.62 -1.86 -2.64
C ASP A 31 10.34 -2.04 -1.30
N VAL A 32 9.61 -2.44 -0.25
CA VAL A 32 10.23 -2.76 1.05
C VAL A 32 11.23 -3.89 0.88
N ARG A 33 10.84 -4.99 0.21
CA ARG A 33 11.69 -6.16 0.02
C ARG A 33 12.95 -5.88 -0.82
N ARG A 34 12.86 -4.99 -1.81
CA ARG A 34 14.05 -4.53 -2.57
C ARG A 34 14.97 -3.63 -1.75
N ARG A 35 14.42 -2.87 -0.81
CA ARG A 35 15.18 -1.97 0.07
C ARG A 35 15.66 -2.63 1.37
N GLU A 36 15.31 -3.90 1.61
CA GLU A 36 15.85 -4.68 2.73
C GLU A 36 17.37 -4.86 2.62
N PHE A 37 17.89 -4.88 1.40
CA PHE A 37 19.31 -5.03 1.13
C PHE A 37 19.81 -3.80 0.38
N TYR A 38 20.99 -3.30 0.76
CA TYR A 38 21.64 -2.23 0.03
C TYR A 38 22.17 -2.78 -1.30
N GLU A 39 21.46 -2.52 -2.40
CA GLU A 39 22.00 -2.73 -3.73
C GLU A 39 23.00 -1.62 -4.04
N LYS A 40 24.28 -1.99 -4.13
CA LYS A 40 25.34 -1.07 -4.51
C LYS A 40 25.12 -0.64 -5.96
N PRO A 41 24.98 0.66 -6.26
CA PRO A 41 24.94 1.12 -7.65
C PRO A 41 26.31 0.84 -8.28
N THR A 42 26.30 0.34 -9.51
CA THR A 42 27.47 -0.15 -10.24
C THR A 42 28.58 0.88 -10.33
#